data_AF-A0A183HXF9-F1
#
_entry.id   AF-A0A183HXF9-F1
#
_cell.length_a   1.000
_cell.length_b   1.000
_cell.length_c   1.000
_cell.angle_alpha   90.00
_cell.angle_beta   90.00
_cell.angle_gamma   90.00
#
_symmetry.space_group_name_H-M   'P 1'
#
loop_
_entity.id
_entity.type
_entity.pdbx_description
1 polymer ?
#
loop_
_entity_poly.entity_id
_entity_poly.type
_entity_poly.pdbx_seq_one_letter_code
_entity_poly.pdbx_strand_id
1 'polypeptide(L)'
;MGMEQGLDYDKLLIKTDPVVRTIATELELFHGGDQIDIAVVKAPDMTKPMNRKRVEQMIHDFEHMIFGIGPKATQVWIREYQKYANITGAYLQNDHQSWVEGVYQWSRLFAFYKLW
;
A
#
# COMPACT_ATOMS: atom_id res chain seq x y z
N MET A 1 -6.40 37.57 -4.55
CA MET A 1 -5.28 36.65 -4.85
C MET A 1 -4.89 36.00 -3.54
N GLY A 2 -5.21 34.72 -3.35
CA GLY A 2 -4.77 33.99 -2.16
C GLY A 2 -3.27 33.73 -2.26
N MET A 3 -2.54 33.85 -1.15
CA MET A 3 -1.15 33.39 -1.10
C MET A 3 -1.13 31.89 -1.44
N GLU A 4 -0.34 31.52 -2.44
CA GLU A 4 -0.06 30.12 -2.75
C GLU A 4 0.76 29.53 -1.58
N GLN A 5 0.27 28.43 -1.01
CA GLN A 5 0.99 27.69 0.02
C GLN A 5 1.82 26.60 -0.66
N GLY A 6 3.14 26.62 -0.45
CA GLY A 6 4.07 25.65 -1.01
C GLY A 6 5.48 26.22 -1.16
N LEU A 7 6.48 25.45 -0.70
CA LEU A 7 7.89 25.74 -0.88
C LEU A 7 8.43 24.85 -2.01
N ASP A 8 8.12 25.23 -3.23
CA ASP A 8 8.48 24.46 -4.42
C ASP A 8 9.99 24.47 -4.69
N TYR A 9 10.47 23.45 -5.40
CA TYR A 9 11.90 23.25 -5.66
C TYR A 9 12.56 24.42 -6.41
N ASP A 10 11.82 25.11 -7.28
CA ASP A 10 12.29 26.25 -8.07
C ASP A 10 12.46 27.53 -7.25
N LYS A 11 11.86 27.59 -6.05
CA LYS A 11 12.05 28.65 -5.05
C LYS A 11 13.27 28.38 -4.14
N LEU A 12 13.74 27.14 -4.08
CA LEU A 12 14.83 26.70 -3.21
C LEU A 12 16.18 26.57 -3.92
N LEU A 13 16.15 26.32 -5.23
CA LEU A 13 17.33 26.00 -6.03
C LEU A 13 17.63 27.08 -7.07
N ILE A 14 18.89 27.13 -7.51
CA ILE A 14 19.31 28.03 -8.58
C ILE A 14 18.70 27.52 -9.89
N LYS A 15 18.01 28.39 -10.64
CA LYS A 15 17.29 28.00 -11.87
C LYS A 15 18.15 27.32 -12.94
N THR A 16 19.44 27.61 -12.98
CA THR A 16 20.39 27.01 -13.93
C THR A 16 20.95 25.67 -13.46
N ASP A 17 20.63 25.24 -12.24
CA ASP A 17 21.08 23.97 -11.70
C ASP A 17 20.45 22.80 -12.49
N PRO A 18 21.26 21.83 -12.97
CA PRO A 18 20.74 20.65 -13.65
C PRO A 18 19.64 19.89 -12.87
N VAL A 19 19.67 19.92 -11.53
CA VAL A 19 18.66 19.28 -10.67
C VAL A 19 17.27 19.90 -10.87
N VAL A 20 17.18 21.22 -11.04
CA VAL A 20 15.90 21.91 -11.31
C VAL A 20 15.29 21.39 -12.60
N ARG A 21 16.11 21.21 -13.65
CA ARG A 21 15.66 20.65 -14.93
C ARG A 21 15.20 19.20 -14.77
N THR A 22 15.95 18.38 -14.03
CA THR A 22 15.60 16.99 -13.79
C THR A 22 14.25 16.86 -13.07
N ILE A 23 14.04 17.62 -11.99
CA ILE A 23 12.78 17.61 -11.23
C ILE A 23 11.62 18.09 -12.11
N ALA A 24 11.81 19.15 -12.90
CA ALA A 24 10.79 19.64 -13.83
C ALA A 24 10.39 18.56 -14.86
N THR A 25 11.39 17.90 -15.46
CA THR A 25 11.15 16.81 -16.41
C THR A 25 10.50 15.59 -15.73
N GLU A 26 10.85 15.27 -14.50
CA GLU A 26 10.24 14.17 -13.75
C GLU A 26 8.77 14.44 -13.48
N LEU A 27 8.42 15.63 -12.98
CA LEU A 27 7.04 16.04 -12.75
C LEU A 27 6.19 16.09 -14.04
N GLU A 28 6.81 16.45 -15.17
CA GLU A 28 6.15 16.50 -16.48
C GLU A 28 5.90 15.09 -17.07
N LEU A 29 6.85 14.17 -16.89
CA LEU A 29 6.81 12.85 -17.54
C LEU A 29 6.20 11.76 -16.65
N PHE A 30 6.40 11.83 -15.34
CA PHE A 30 5.97 10.81 -14.39
C PHE A 30 4.80 11.33 -13.55
N HIS A 31 3.59 11.10 -14.05
CA HIS A 31 2.35 11.37 -13.31
C HIS A 31 2.06 10.31 -12.22
N GLY A 32 2.95 9.33 -12.04
CA GLY A 32 2.87 8.37 -10.95
C GLY A 32 3.37 9.03 -9.67
N GLY A 33 2.47 9.32 -8.74
CA GLY A 33 2.85 9.88 -7.44
C GLY A 33 3.69 8.92 -6.60
N ASP A 34 4.12 9.40 -5.44
CA ASP A 34 4.91 8.61 -4.50
C ASP A 34 4.19 7.35 -4.02
N GLN A 35 4.96 6.30 -3.77
CA GLN A 35 4.45 5.13 -3.08
C GLN A 35 4.20 5.47 -1.60
N ILE A 36 2.99 5.16 -1.13
CA ILE A 36 2.61 5.30 0.28
C ILE A 36 2.48 3.94 0.94
N ASP A 37 2.99 3.83 2.17
CA ASP A 37 2.80 2.66 3.02
C ASP A 37 1.81 2.99 4.14
N ILE A 38 0.71 2.22 4.22
CA ILE A 38 -0.34 2.42 5.23
C ILE A 38 -0.18 1.36 6.31
N ALA A 39 0.31 1.77 7.47
CA ALA A 39 0.42 0.91 8.64
C ALA A 39 -0.79 1.08 9.58
N VAL A 40 -1.52 0.00 9.83
CA VAL A 40 -2.62 0.00 10.82
C VAL A 40 -2.06 -0.25 12.21
N VAL A 41 -1.94 0.83 12.99
CA VAL A 41 -1.53 0.76 14.40
C VAL A 41 -2.63 0.08 15.21
N LYS A 42 -2.25 -0.85 16.11
CA LYS A 42 -3.18 -1.71 16.86
C LYS A 42 -4.12 -2.47 15.94
N ALA A 43 -3.53 -3.31 15.08
CA ALA A 43 -4.28 -4.13 14.13
C ALA A 43 -5.46 -4.85 14.80
N PRO A 44 -6.65 -4.83 14.19
CA PRO A 44 -7.82 -5.46 14.79
C PRO A 44 -7.64 -6.98 14.82
N ASP A 45 -8.37 -7.64 15.73
CA ASP A 45 -8.39 -9.10 15.81
C ASP A 45 -8.91 -9.70 14.49
N MET A 46 -7.98 -10.27 13.71
CA MET A 46 -8.25 -10.79 12.38
C MET A 46 -8.95 -12.14 12.41
N THR A 47 -9.15 -12.78 13.56
CA THR A 47 -9.98 -14.01 13.67
C THR A 47 -11.47 -13.68 13.43
N LYS A 48 -11.87 -12.43 13.67
CA LYS A 48 -13.25 -11.95 13.52
C LYS A 48 -13.54 -11.50 12.08
N PRO A 49 -14.53 -12.11 11.38
CA PRO A 49 -14.89 -11.74 10.01
C PRO A 49 -15.24 -10.26 9.83
N MET A 50 -15.93 -9.68 10.81
CA MET A 50 -16.33 -8.27 10.77
C MET A 50 -15.12 -7.32 10.71
N ASN A 51 -14.04 -7.66 11.42
CA ASN A 51 -12.82 -6.86 11.40
C ASN A 51 -12.12 -6.94 10.05
N ARG A 52 -12.05 -8.14 9.46
CA ARG A 52 -11.47 -8.34 8.12
C ARG A 52 -12.23 -7.54 7.07
N LYS A 53 -13.58 -7.57 7.11
CA LYS A 53 -14.42 -6.77 6.22
C LYS A 53 -14.18 -5.26 6.36
N ARG A 54 -13.95 -4.75 7.57
CA ARG A 54 -13.61 -3.33 7.79
C ARG A 54 -12.26 -2.96 7.20
N VAL A 55 -11.26 -3.83 7.33
CA VAL A 55 -9.94 -3.62 6.73
C VAL A 55 -10.04 -3.66 5.20
N GLU A 56 -10.80 -4.60 4.63
CA GLU A 56 -11.07 -4.66 3.19
C GLU A 56 -11.80 -3.39 2.69
N GLN A 57 -12.75 -2.86 3.46
CA GLN A 57 -13.41 -1.59 3.12
C GLN A 57 -12.41 -0.42 3.12
N MET A 58 -11.55 -0.34 4.14
CA MET A 58 -10.50 0.69 4.19
C MET A 58 -9.61 0.60 2.94
N ILE A 59 -9.14 -0.60 2.60
CA ILE A 59 -8.33 -0.82 1.38
C ILE A 59 -9.09 -0.35 0.14
N HIS A 60 -10.35 -0.75 0.00
CA HIS A 60 -11.19 -0.34 -1.12
C HIS A 60 -11.30 1.19 -1.21
N ASP A 61 -11.49 1.89 -0.10
CA ASP A 61 -11.62 3.34 -0.08
C ASP A 61 -10.32 4.03 -0.51
N PHE A 62 -9.16 3.49 -0.12
CA PHE A 62 -7.85 3.96 -0.60
C PHE A 62 -7.66 3.70 -2.10
N GLU A 63 -8.10 2.55 -2.59
CA GLU A 63 -7.98 2.18 -4.01
C GLU A 63 -8.85 3.02 -4.94
N HIS A 64 -9.96 3.58 -4.44
CA HIS A 64 -10.92 4.35 -5.23
C HIS A 64 -10.86 5.86 -4.97
N MET A 65 -9.84 6.34 -4.27
CA MET A 65 -9.63 7.78 -4.12
C MET A 65 -9.23 8.41 -5.46
N ILE A 66 -9.48 9.72 -5.60
CA ILE A 66 -9.21 10.48 -6.83
C ILE A 66 -7.74 10.39 -7.27
N PHE A 67 -6.80 10.26 -6.33
CA PHE A 67 -5.37 10.16 -6.60
C PHE A 67 -4.82 8.72 -6.53
N GLY A 68 -5.69 7.73 -6.40
CA GLY A 68 -5.31 6.32 -6.33
C GLY A 68 -5.04 5.77 -7.73
N ILE A 69 -3.95 5.00 -7.88
CA ILE A 69 -3.65 4.26 -9.12
C ILE A 69 -4.60 3.05 -9.28
N GLY A 70 -5.25 2.64 -8.19
CA GLY A 70 -6.26 1.59 -8.16
C GLY A 70 -5.75 0.22 -7.70
N PRO A 71 -6.63 -0.79 -7.67
CA PRO A 71 -6.35 -2.09 -7.04
C PRO A 71 -5.18 -2.86 -7.66
N LYS A 72 -4.90 -2.64 -8.96
CA LYS A 72 -3.80 -3.32 -9.66
C LYS A 72 -2.41 -2.85 -9.22
N ALA A 73 -2.31 -1.65 -8.67
CA ALA A 73 -1.07 -1.09 -8.16
C ALA A 73 -0.96 -1.20 -6.63
N THR A 74 -1.96 -1.77 -5.96
CA THR A 74 -2.02 -1.81 -4.50
C THR A 74 -1.57 -3.19 -3.99
N GLN A 75 -0.54 -3.19 -3.15
CA GLN A 75 -0.02 -4.41 -2.53
C GLN A 75 -0.70 -4.61 -1.16
N VAL A 76 -1.41 -5.73 -1.01
CA VAL A 76 -2.20 -6.01 0.20
C VAL A 76 -1.94 -7.44 0.68
N TRP A 77 -1.34 -7.57 1.86
CA TRP A 77 -0.96 -8.87 2.42
C TRP A 77 -2.15 -9.83 2.61
N ILE A 78 -3.35 -9.31 2.93
CA ILE A 78 -4.56 -10.15 3.14
C ILE A 78 -4.92 -10.91 1.86
N ARG A 79 -4.87 -10.22 0.71
CA ARG A 79 -5.19 -10.82 -0.60
C ARG A 79 -4.14 -11.85 -0.98
N GLU A 80 -2.86 -11.55 -0.75
CA GLU A 80 -1.77 -12.49 -1.03
C GLU A 80 -1.85 -13.74 -0.14
N TYR A 81 -2.19 -13.58 1.15
CA TYR A 81 -2.39 -14.70 2.05
C TYR A 81 -3.59 -15.57 1.65
N GLN A 82 -4.73 -14.95 1.33
CA GLN A 82 -5.93 -15.67 0.84
C GLN A 82 -5.63 -16.42 -0.47
N LYS A 83 -4.91 -15.78 -1.41
CA LYS A 83 -4.49 -16.39 -2.66
C LYS A 83 -3.59 -17.60 -2.41
N TYR A 84 -2.61 -17.47 -1.51
CA TYR A 84 -1.75 -18.57 -1.09
C TYR A 84 -2.55 -19.74 -0.49
N ALA A 85 -3.49 -19.45 0.41
CA ALA A 85 -4.34 -20.46 1.04
C ALA A 85 -5.20 -21.20 -0.01
N ASN A 86 -5.78 -20.47 -0.97
CA ASN A 86 -6.57 -21.05 -2.05
C ASN A 86 -5.74 -21.97 -2.95
N ILE A 87 -4.50 -21.58 -3.30
CA ILE A 87 -3.60 -22.38 -4.14
C ILE A 87 -3.15 -23.67 -3.42
N THR A 88 -2.93 -23.59 -2.11
CA THR A 88 -2.47 -24.73 -1.29
C THR A 88 -3.59 -25.63 -0.80
N GLY A 89 -4.86 -25.28 -1.06
CA GLY A 89 -6.02 -26.00 -0.54
C GLY A 89 -6.21 -25.84 0.98
N ALA A 90 -5.55 -24.85 1.59
CA ALA A 90 -5.72 -24.55 3.00
C ALA A 90 -7.08 -23.88 3.21
N TYR A 91 -7.90 -24.48 4.08
CA TYR A 91 -9.19 -23.92 4.42
C TYR A 91 -9.05 -22.87 5.53
N LEU A 92 -9.34 -21.60 5.21
CA LEU A 92 -9.29 -20.49 6.17
C LEU A 92 -10.57 -20.46 7.03
N GLN A 93 -10.43 -20.80 8.31
CA GLN A 93 -11.49 -20.72 9.31
C GLN A 93 -11.48 -19.36 10.03
N ASN A 94 -12.50 -19.08 10.85
CA ASN A 94 -12.59 -17.85 11.66
C ASN A 94 -11.87 -17.99 13.01
N ASP A 95 -10.62 -18.50 12.99
CA ASP A 95 -9.90 -18.89 14.19
C ASP A 95 -8.46 -18.37 14.25
N HIS A 96 -7.82 -18.63 15.38
CA HIS A 96 -6.43 -18.27 15.67
C HIS A 96 -5.45 -18.98 14.73
N GLN A 97 -5.70 -20.25 14.44
CA GLN A 97 -4.82 -21.06 13.59
C GLN A 97 -4.74 -20.49 12.17
N SER A 98 -5.86 -20.04 11.61
CA SER A 98 -5.92 -19.46 10.27
C SER A 98 -5.37 -18.04 10.24
N TRP A 99 -5.84 -17.15 11.12
CA TRP A 99 -5.61 -15.70 10.97
C TRP A 99 -4.49 -15.12 11.83
N VAL A 100 -3.88 -15.93 12.70
CA VAL A 100 -2.73 -15.51 13.52
C VAL A 100 -1.53 -16.39 13.23
N GLU A 101 -1.62 -17.69 13.54
CA GLU A 101 -0.49 -18.61 13.33
C GLU A 101 -0.20 -18.83 11.84
N GLY A 102 -1.24 -19.11 11.05
CA GLY A 102 -1.11 -19.33 9.61
C GLY A 102 -0.53 -18.13 8.89
N VAL A 103 -1.01 -16.93 9.21
CA VAL A 103 -0.47 -15.66 8.69
C VAL A 103 0.99 -15.46 9.12
N TYR A 104 1.33 -15.75 10.39
CA TYR A 104 2.69 -15.64 10.88
C TYR A 104 3.65 -16.62 10.20
N GLN A 105 3.26 -17.88 10.00
CA GLN A 105 4.10 -18.85 9.29
C GLN A 105 4.24 -18.49 7.81
N TRP A 106 3.13 -18.08 7.16
CA TRP A 106 3.15 -17.58 5.80
C TRP A 106 4.10 -16.38 5.67
N SER A 107 3.99 -15.39 6.55
CA SER A 107 4.84 -14.19 6.48
C SER A 107 6.32 -14.53 6.64
N ARG A 108 6.68 -15.60 7.39
CA ARG A 108 8.07 -16.08 7.48
C ARG A 108 8.59 -16.75 6.21
N LEU A 109 7.72 -17.40 5.43
CA LEU A 109 8.09 -17.95 4.13
C LEU A 109 8.41 -16.82 3.13
N PHE A 110 7.65 -15.73 3.20
CA PHE A 110 7.77 -14.60 2.29
C PHE A 110 8.66 -13.45 2.81
N ALA A 111 9.06 -13.47 4.09
CA ALA A 111 9.96 -12.48 4.70
C ALA A 111 11.34 -12.43 4.04
N PHE A 112 11.70 -13.45 3.25
CA PHE A 112 12.98 -13.52 2.52
C PHE A 112 12.83 -13.46 0.99
N TYR A 113 11.61 -13.49 0.46
CA TYR A 113 11.34 -13.35 -0.96
C TYR A 113 10.23 -12.32 -1.13
N LYS A 114 10.62 -11.06 -1.35
CA LYS A 114 9.81 -10.15 -2.16
C LYS A 114 9.61 -10.87 -3.50
N LEU A 115 8.46 -11.53 -3.69
CA LEU A 115 8.07 -12.03 -5.01
C LEU A 115 7.59 -10.84 -5.83
N TRP A 116 8.53 -9.95 -6.16
CA TRP A 116 8.44 -8.97 -7.24
C TRP A 116 9.85 -8.67 -7.72
#